data_AF-A0A3N5MVH2-F1
#
_entry.id   AF-A0A3N5MVH2-F1
#
_cell.length_a   1.000
_cell.length_b   1.000
_cell.length_c   1.000
_cell.angle_alpha   90.00
_cell.angle_beta   90.00
_cell.angle_gamma   90.00
#
_symmetry.space_group_name_H-M   'P 1'
#
loop_
_entity.id
_entity.type
_entity.pdbx_description
1 polymer ?
#
loop_
_entity_poly.entity_id
_entity_poly.type
_entity_poly.pdbx_seq_one_letter_code
_entity_poly.pdbx_strand_id
1 'polypeptide(L)' 'AGRVVVTESGIHAPADVARMRARGVNVFLVGEAFMKAEEPGQKLAELFRT' A
#
# COMPACT_ATOMS: atom_id res chain seq x y z
N ALA A 1 1.51 7.64 -25.21
CA ALA A 1 1.77 7.99 -23.80
C ALA A 1 1.54 6.77 -22.92
N GLY A 2 2.37 6.55 -21.90
CA GLY A 2 2.24 5.41 -20.98
C GLY A 2 1.14 5.63 -19.93
N ARG A 3 0.63 4.54 -19.34
CA ARG A 3 -0.32 4.58 -18.22
C ARG A 3 0.40 4.17 -16.94
N VAL A 4 0.05 4.81 -15.82
CA VAL A 4 0.49 4.41 -14.48
C VAL A 4 -0.66 3.66 -13.82
N VAL A 5 -0.39 2.44 -13.35
CA VAL A 5 -1.38 1.64 -12.62
C VAL A 5 -1.29 1.97 -11.14
N VAL A 6 -2.42 2.37 -10.56
CA VAL A 6 -2.59 2.60 -9.13
C VAL A 6 -3.53 1.52 -8.59
N THR A 7 -3.08 0.75 -7.60
CA THR A 7 -3.98 -0.17 -6.88
C THR A 7 -4.63 0.56 -5.72
N GLU A 8 -5.92 0.33 -5.56
CA GLU A 8 -6.75 0.91 -4.50
C GLU A 8 -7.45 -0.22 -3.76
N SER A 9 -7.68 -0.03 -2.45
CA SER A 9 -8.34 -1.00 -1.55
C SER A 9 -7.57 -2.31 -1.30
N GLY A 10 -7.86 -2.98 -0.19
CA GLY A 10 -7.33 -4.33 0.10
C GLY A 10 -5.84 -4.39 0.49
N ILE A 11 -5.26 -3.29 0.95
CA ILE A 11 -3.88 -3.22 1.45
C ILE A 11 -3.90 -3.06 2.97
N HIS A 12 -3.71 -4.15 3.71
CA HIS A 12 -3.77 -4.15 5.18
C HIS A 12 -2.50 -4.71 5.84
N ALA A 13 -1.71 -5.49 5.08
CA ALA A 13 -0.46 -6.08 5.54
C ALA A 13 0.68 -5.96 4.50
N PRO A 14 1.96 -6.07 4.91
CA PRO A 14 3.10 -6.03 3.98
C PRO A 14 3.04 -7.10 2.87
N ALA A 15 2.36 -8.22 3.12
CA ALA A 15 2.14 -9.27 2.14
C ALA A 15 1.26 -8.80 0.96
N ASP A 16 0.29 -7.91 1.19
CA ASP A 16 -0.55 -7.34 0.13
C ASP A 16 0.28 -6.46 -0.81
N VAL A 17 1.16 -5.63 -0.22
CA VAL A 17 2.11 -4.78 -0.96
C VAL A 17 3.07 -5.66 -1.78
N ALA A 18 3.65 -6.69 -1.17
CA ALA A 18 4.56 -7.61 -1.86
C ALA A 18 3.88 -8.32 -3.03
N ARG A 19 2.64 -8.77 -2.85
CA ARG A 19 1.83 -9.41 -3.91
C ARG A 19 1.60 -8.48 -5.10
N MET A 20 1.31 -7.21 -4.85
CA MET A 20 1.09 -6.22 -5.93
C MET A 20 2.39 -5.87 -6.66
N ARG A 21 3.48 -5.67 -5.91
CA ARG A 21 4.82 -5.45 -6.48
C ARG A 21 5.27 -6.63 -7.35
N ALA A 22 5.03 -7.87 -6.91
CA ALA A 22 5.31 -9.07 -7.70
C ALA A 22 4.54 -9.13 -9.03
N ARG A 23 3.44 -8.37 -9.15
CA ARG A 23 2.63 -8.23 -10.38
C ARG A 23 2.93 -6.94 -11.15
N GLY A 24 3.99 -6.21 -10.78
CA GLY A 24 4.40 -4.96 -11.44
C GLY A 24 3.59 -3.73 -11.05
N VAL A 25 2.74 -3.81 -10.01
CA VAL A 25 1.97 -2.67 -9.51
C VAL A 25 2.73 -2.02 -8.34
N ASN A 26 3.14 -0.77 -8.55
CA ASN A 26 4.06 -0.08 -7.63
C ASN A 26 3.48 1.20 -7.01
N VAL A 27 2.27 1.61 -7.41
CA VAL A 27 1.60 2.81 -6.89
C VAL A 27 0.35 2.39 -6.14
N PHE A 28 0.15 2.94 -4.94
CA PHE A 28 -0.86 2.50 -3.99
C PHE A 28 -1.64 3.69 -3.45
N LEU A 29 -2.97 3.55 -3.37
CA LEU A 29 -3.84 4.42 -2.59
C LEU A 29 -4.38 3.63 -1.39
N VAL A 30 -4.01 4.04 -0.18
CA VAL A 30 -4.39 3.34 1.05
C VAL A 30 -5.04 4.34 2.01
N GLY A 31 -6.29 4.05 2.40
CA GLY A 31 -7.08 4.91 3.28
C GLY A 31 -7.36 4.24 4.63
N GLU A 32 -8.34 3.33 4.66
CA GLU A 32 -8.87 2.71 5.87
C GLU A 32 -7.79 2.17 6.84
N ALA A 33 -6.76 1.47 6.31
CA ALA A 33 -5.69 0.91 7.13
C ALA A 33 -4.89 1.99 7.88
N PHE A 34 -4.74 3.18 7.29
CA PHE A 34 -4.07 4.30 7.94
C PHE A 34 -5.01 5.09 8.85
N MET A 35 -6.27 5.31 8.43
CA MET A 35 -7.25 6.07 9.20
C MET A 35 -7.68 5.38 10.51
N LYS A 36 -7.52 4.05 10.59
CA LYS A 36 -7.78 3.27 11.81
C LYS A 36 -6.56 3.06 12.70
N ALA A 37 -5.36 3.42 12.24
CA ALA A 37 -4.14 3.27 13.02
C ALA A 37 -4.02 4.42 14.02
N GLU A 38 -3.54 4.12 15.23
CA GLU A 38 -3.21 5.15 16.24
C GLU A 38 -2.15 6.12 15.71
N GLU A 39 -1.11 5.56 15.08
CA GLU A 39 -0.03 6.31 14.43
C GLU A 39 0.06 5.94 12.94
N PRO A 40 -0.63 6.67 12.03
CA PRO A 40 -0.66 6.36 10.60
C PRO A 40 0.73 6.26 9.95
N GLY A 41 1.68 7.08 10.39
CA GLY A 41 3.06 7.06 9.91
C GLY A 41 3.79 5.74 10.25
N GLN A 42 3.55 5.18 11.44
CA GLN A 42 4.10 3.87 11.81
C GLN A 42 3.48 2.76 10.97
N LYS A 43 2.16 2.82 10.73
CA LYS A 43 1.49 1.86 9.85
C LYS A 43 2.00 1.94 8.40
N LEU A 44 2.30 3.14 7.91
CA LEU A 44 2.95 3.33 6.61
C LEU A 44 4.34 2.67 6.58
N ALA A 45 5.17 2.90 7.60
CA ALA A 45 6.49 2.29 7.71
C ALA A 45 6.39 0.75 7.77
N GLU A 46 5.44 0.20 8.53
CA GLU A 46 5.16 -1.23 8.60
C GLU A 46 4.82 -1.81 7.21
N LEU A 47 3.85 -1.21 6.51
CA LEU A 47 3.36 -1.73 5.22
C LEU A 47 4.43 -1.70 4.13
N PHE A 48 5.26 -0.66 4.10
CA PHE A 48 6.17 -0.42 2.99
C PHE A 48 7.65 -0.71 3.29
N ARG A 49 8.01 -0.95 4.56
CA ARG A 49 9.39 -1.15 5.05
C ARG A 49 10.33 -0.08 4.48
N THR A 50 10.04 1.17 4.82
CA THR A 50 10.92 2.32 4.55
C THR A 50 12.18 2.25 5.38
#